data_AF-A0AAD8IUS3-F1
#
_entry.id   AF-A0AAD8IUS3-F1
#
_cell.length_a   1.000
_cell.length_b   1.000
_cell.length_c   1.000
_cell.angle_alpha   90.00
_cell.angle_beta   90.00
_cell.angle_gamma   90.00
#
_symmetry.space_group_name_H-M   'P 1'
#
loop_
_entity.id
_entity.type
_entity.pdbx_description
1 polymer ?
#
loop_
_entity_poly.entity_id
_entity_poly.type
_entity_poly.pdbx_seq_one_letter_code
_entity_poly.pdbx_strand_id
1 'polypeptide(L)'
;MESGADYIDVELKAVEEFNNSMRGKKPAKCKLIVSSHNYQCTPSIEDLGNLVAAIQASGADIVKIATTAVDITDVARVFQISVHSQCQQLEHSIAGAFRVLCSSASACLNPDTTPPS
;
A
#
# COMPACT_ATOMS: atom_id res chain seq x y z
N MET A 1 -8.28 18.91 9.81
CA MET A 1 -9.09 17.68 9.61
C MET A 1 -10.26 17.74 10.56
N GLU A 2 -11.45 18.01 10.02
CA GLU A 2 -12.66 18.27 10.81
C GLU A 2 -13.66 17.10 10.76
N SER A 3 -13.39 16.06 9.97
CA SER A 3 -14.34 14.97 9.68
C SER A 3 -14.17 13.70 10.51
N GLY A 4 -13.23 13.67 11.48
CA GLY A 4 -13.06 12.51 12.38
C GLY A 4 -12.58 11.21 11.74
N ALA A 5 -11.99 11.24 10.54
CA ALA A 5 -11.49 10.04 9.87
C ALA A 5 -10.33 9.39 10.65
N ASP A 6 -10.37 8.06 10.80
CA ASP A 6 -9.31 7.28 11.44
C ASP A 6 -8.06 7.13 10.56
N TYR A 7 -8.21 7.25 9.24
CA TYR A 7 -7.15 7.11 8.25
C TYR A 7 -7.23 8.19 7.16
N ILE A 8 -6.07 8.65 6.70
CA ILE A 8 -5.93 9.42 5.45
C ILE A 8 -5.01 8.65 4.52
N ASP A 9 -5.38 8.53 3.26
CA ASP A 9 -4.50 8.05 2.20
C ASP A 9 -3.98 9.24 1.39
N VAL A 10 -2.66 9.37 1.28
CA VAL A 10 -1.97 10.43 0.54
C VAL A 10 -0.95 9.80 -0.40
N GLU A 11 -0.98 10.19 -1.67
CA GLU A 11 0.02 9.74 -2.64
C GLU A 11 1.43 10.23 -2.24
N LEU A 12 2.45 9.38 -2.39
CA LEU A 12 3.85 9.70 -2.05
C LEU A 12 4.31 11.00 -2.70
N LYS A 13 3.85 11.29 -3.92
CA LYS A 13 4.18 12.53 -4.64
C LYS A 13 3.59 13.80 -4.00
N ALA A 14 2.51 13.67 -3.22
CA ALA A 14 1.81 14.78 -2.58
C ALA A 14 2.04 14.83 -1.05
N VAL A 15 2.76 13.86 -0.49
CA VAL A 15 2.91 13.73 0.97
C VAL A 15 3.67 14.90 1.60
N GLU A 16 4.64 15.49 0.90
CA GLU A 16 5.39 16.63 1.41
C GLU A 16 4.50 17.87 1.55
N GLU A 17 3.75 18.20 0.50
CA GLU A 17 2.78 19.30 0.51
C GLU A 17 1.70 19.06 1.56
N PHE A 18 1.20 17.83 1.66
CA PHE A 18 0.22 17.44 2.67
C PHE A 18 0.77 17.64 4.08
N ASN A 19 1.97 17.13 4.38
CA ASN A 19 2.62 17.27 5.68
C ASN A 19 2.82 18.74 6.04
N ASN A 20 3.24 19.57 5.07
CA ASN A 20 3.39 21.01 5.28
C ASN A 20 2.06 21.70 5.59
N SER A 21 0.99 21.34 4.89
CA SER A 21 -0.37 21.87 5.15
C SER A 21 -0.95 21.42 6.50
N MET A 22 -0.52 20.26 6.99
CA MET A 22 -1.00 19.61 8.21
C MET A 22 -0.12 19.83 9.43
N ARG A 23 0.99 20.60 9.30
CA ARG A 23 1.86 20.98 10.43
C ARG A 23 1.02 21.58 11.56
N GLY A 24 1.07 20.94 12.73
CA GLY A 24 0.32 21.34 13.94
C GLY A 24 -1.18 21.01 13.94
N LYS A 25 -1.70 20.32 12.90
CA LYS A 25 -3.13 20.00 12.73
C LYS A 25 -3.42 18.50 12.66
N LYS A 26 -2.41 17.62 12.76
CA LYS A 26 -2.58 16.17 12.66
C LYS A 26 -3.27 15.65 13.94
N PRO A 27 -4.49 15.08 13.88
CA PRO A 27 -5.16 14.54 15.04
C PRO A 27 -4.39 13.34 15.60
N ALA A 28 -4.26 13.23 16.92
CA ALA A 28 -3.51 12.14 17.57
C ALA A 28 -4.05 10.73 17.27
N LYS A 29 -5.31 10.61 16.83
CA LYS A 29 -5.95 9.32 16.52
C LYS A 29 -5.95 8.97 15.04
N CYS A 30 -5.55 9.88 14.16
CA CYS A 30 -5.62 9.66 12.71
C CYS A 30 -4.27 9.14 12.17
N LYS A 31 -4.30 7.96 11.56
CA LYS A 31 -3.13 7.31 10.94
C LYS A 31 -2.99 7.75 9.48
N LEU A 32 -1.77 8.00 9.05
CA LEU A 32 -1.43 8.39 7.68
C LEU A 32 -0.98 7.15 6.88
N ILE A 33 -1.77 6.78 5.89
CA ILE A 33 -1.38 5.88 4.81
C ILE A 33 -0.70 6.73 3.74
N VAL A 34 0.48 6.30 3.29
CA VAL A 34 1.13 6.90 2.13
C VAL A 34 1.21 5.86 1.03
N SER A 35 0.64 6.18 -0.12
CA SER A 35 0.48 5.25 -1.22
C SER A 35 1.39 5.54 -2.40
N SER A 36 1.79 4.50 -3.12
CA SER A 36 2.35 4.61 -4.46
C SER A 36 1.71 3.59 -5.40
N HIS A 37 1.44 4.03 -6.64
CA HIS A 37 0.76 3.22 -7.64
C HIS A 37 1.61 3.11 -8.92
N ASN A 38 1.94 1.89 -9.31
CA ASN A 38 2.54 1.56 -10.61
C ASN A 38 1.55 0.76 -11.45
N TYR A 39 0.87 1.45 -12.37
CA TYR A 39 -0.13 0.83 -13.23
C TYR A 39 0.44 0.05 -14.43
N GLN A 40 1.76 0.07 -14.62
CA GLN A 40 2.41 -0.53 -15.78
C GLN A 40 2.98 -1.92 -15.47
N CYS A 41 3.64 -2.08 -14.34
CA CYS A 41 4.32 -3.32 -13.97
C CYS A 41 4.57 -3.43 -12.46
N THR A 42 5.10 -4.58 -12.04
CA THR A 42 5.67 -4.77 -10.71
C THR A 42 7.19 -4.61 -10.79
N PRO A 43 7.78 -3.61 -10.12
CA PRO A 43 9.22 -3.38 -10.13
C PRO A 43 10.05 -4.54 -9.55
N SER A 44 11.38 -4.38 -9.59
CA SER A 44 12.29 -5.31 -8.91
C SER A 44 12.10 -5.27 -7.39
N ILE A 45 12.59 -6.29 -6.68
CA ILE A 45 12.55 -6.32 -5.21
C ILE A 45 13.34 -5.14 -4.62
N GLU A 46 14.45 -4.77 -5.23
CA GLU A 46 15.26 -3.62 -4.81
C GLU A 46 14.47 -2.31 -4.94
N ASP A 47 13.82 -2.08 -6.09
CA ASP A 47 12.99 -0.90 -6.31
C ASP A 47 11.80 -0.84 -5.35
N LEU A 48 11.16 -1.99 -5.10
CA LEU A 48 10.08 -2.10 -4.11
C LEU A 48 10.61 -1.78 -2.70
N GLY A 49 11.80 -2.23 -2.34
CA GLY A 49 12.46 -1.91 -1.07
C GLY A 49 12.77 -0.42 -0.94
N ASN A 50 13.32 0.19 -1.98
CA ASN A 50 13.57 1.63 -2.05
C ASN A 50 12.27 2.43 -1.92
N LEU A 51 11.18 1.95 -2.54
CA LEU A 51 9.87 2.58 -2.44
C LEU A 51 9.30 2.49 -1.02
N VAL A 52 9.41 1.33 -0.35
CA VAL A 52 9.05 1.18 1.06
C VAL A 52 9.82 2.17 1.92
N ALA A 53 11.15 2.25 1.75
CA ALA A 53 12.00 3.16 2.51
C ALA A 53 11.62 4.64 2.29
N ALA A 54 11.34 5.03 1.05
CA ALA A 54 10.89 6.39 0.72
C ALA A 54 9.54 6.72 1.38
N ILE A 55 8.60 5.78 1.35
CA ILE A 55 7.29 5.95 1.98
C ILE A 55 7.43 6.04 3.51
N GLN A 56 8.23 5.19 4.14
CA GLN A 56 8.52 5.25 5.57
C GLN A 56 9.17 6.58 5.98
N ALA A 57 10.16 7.04 5.21
CA ALA A 57 10.86 8.31 5.46
C ALA A 57 9.93 9.54 5.40
N SER A 58 8.81 9.44 4.70
CA SER A 58 7.79 10.52 4.63
C SER A 58 6.96 10.69 5.91
N GLY A 59 7.12 9.79 6.91
CA GLY A 59 6.34 9.79 8.14
C GLY A 59 5.01 9.05 8.02
N ALA A 60 4.93 8.09 7.09
CA ALA A 60 3.77 7.21 6.94
C ALA A 60 3.62 6.29 8.15
N ASP A 61 2.40 6.17 8.67
CA ASP A 61 2.04 5.15 9.65
C ASP A 61 1.84 3.79 8.96
N ILE A 62 1.39 3.81 7.71
CA ILE A 62 1.12 2.65 6.87
C ILE A 62 1.67 2.88 5.47
N VAL A 63 2.42 1.90 4.96
CA VAL A 63 2.93 1.90 3.59
C VAL A 63 1.90 1.23 2.68
N LYS A 64 1.55 1.84 1.55
CA LYS A 64 0.69 1.22 0.54
C LYS A 64 1.39 1.24 -0.82
N ILE A 65 1.59 0.06 -1.40
CA ILE A 65 2.16 -0.07 -2.74
C ILE A 65 1.18 -0.90 -3.57
N ALA A 66 0.77 -0.36 -4.72
CA ALA A 66 -0.07 -1.08 -5.67
C ALA A 66 0.66 -1.15 -7.01
N THR A 67 0.86 -2.35 -7.53
CA THR A 67 1.52 -2.60 -8.82
C THR A 67 0.60 -3.40 -9.74
N THR A 68 0.86 -3.33 -11.05
CA THR A 68 0.22 -4.21 -12.03
C THR A 68 1.10 -5.45 -12.22
N ALA A 69 0.55 -6.64 -11.98
CA ALA A 69 1.22 -7.89 -12.33
C ALA A 69 1.13 -8.12 -13.84
N VAL A 70 2.29 -8.27 -14.50
CA VAL A 70 2.43 -8.66 -15.90
C VAL A 70 2.80 -10.13 -16.04
N ASP A 71 3.35 -10.73 -14.98
CA ASP A 71 3.67 -12.14 -14.87
C ASP A 71 3.29 -12.69 -13.49
N ILE A 72 3.00 -13.99 -13.37
CA ILE A 72 2.62 -14.61 -12.09
C ILE A 72 3.74 -14.50 -11.04
N THR A 73 5.01 -14.47 -11.46
CA THR A 73 6.16 -14.29 -10.59
C THR A 73 6.22 -12.91 -9.93
N ASP A 74 5.49 -11.92 -10.45
CA ASP A 74 5.38 -10.59 -9.86
C ASP A 74 4.77 -10.64 -8.46
N VAL A 75 3.80 -11.54 -8.28
CA VAL A 75 3.12 -11.76 -7.00
C VAL A 75 4.12 -12.17 -5.92
N ALA A 76 5.11 -13.00 -6.27
CA ALA A 76 6.16 -13.42 -5.34
C ALA A 76 7.04 -12.25 -4.88
N ARG A 77 7.36 -11.30 -5.77
CA ARG A 77 8.15 -10.10 -5.40
C ARG A 77 7.38 -9.20 -4.45
N VAL A 78 6.07 -9.03 -4.66
CA VAL A 78 5.24 -8.26 -3.74
C VAL A 78 5.13 -8.95 -2.39
N PHE A 79 4.89 -10.26 -2.33
CA PHE A 79 4.91 -10.99 -1.06
C PHE A 79 6.26 -10.94 -0.34
N GLN A 80 7.37 -10.97 -1.09
CA GLN A 80 8.69 -10.89 -0.49
C GLN A 80 8.88 -9.55 0.22
N ILE A 81 8.49 -8.43 -0.38
CA ILE A 81 8.62 -7.13 0.28
C ILE A 81 7.67 -7.01 1.50
N SER A 82 6.50 -7.66 1.43
CA SER A 82 5.54 -7.71 2.53
C SER A 82 6.10 -8.31 3.81
N VAL A 83 6.79 -9.45 3.68
CA VAL A 83 7.29 -10.21 4.83
C VAL A 83 8.50 -9.53 5.49
N HIS A 84 9.29 -8.77 4.72
CA HIS A 84 10.53 -8.15 5.21
C HIS A 84 10.33 -6.71 5.72
N SER A 85 9.13 -6.14 5.60
CA SER A 85 8.83 -4.76 6.02
C SER A 85 8.12 -4.73 7.38
N GLN A 86 8.70 -4.08 8.39
CA GLN A 86 8.17 -4.02 9.77
C GLN A 86 7.06 -2.96 9.98
N CYS A 87 6.10 -2.80 9.06
CA CYS A 87 5.03 -1.79 9.17
C CYS A 87 3.62 -2.41 9.25
N GLN A 88 2.74 -1.83 10.08
CA GLN A 88 1.30 -2.16 10.09
C GLN A 88 0.65 -1.75 8.76
N GLN A 89 -0.28 -2.57 8.25
CA GLN A 89 -1.00 -2.33 6.99
C GLN A 89 -2.52 -2.53 7.18
N LEU A 90 -3.35 -1.77 6.46
CA LEU A 90 -4.83 -1.83 6.53
C LEU A 90 -5.47 -2.45 5.29
N GLU A 91 -6.59 -3.14 5.49
CA GLU A 91 -7.26 -4.00 4.51
C GLU A 91 -8.62 -3.41 4.07
N HIS A 92 -8.81 -3.16 2.77
CA HIS A 92 -10.13 -2.94 2.17
C HIS A 92 -10.16 -3.49 0.73
N SER A 93 -11.14 -4.36 0.46
CA SER A 93 -11.34 -5.06 -0.82
C SER A 93 -12.31 -4.30 -1.72
N ILE A 94 -11.91 -4.01 -2.98
CA ILE A 94 -12.82 -3.59 -4.05
C ILE A 94 -12.45 -4.41 -5.29
N ALA A 95 -13.39 -5.23 -5.76
CA ALA A 95 -13.23 -6.15 -6.89
C ALA A 95 -12.89 -5.41 -8.20
N GLY A 96 -11.95 -5.96 -8.97
CA GLY A 96 -11.69 -5.52 -10.35
C GLY A 96 -10.36 -4.81 -10.60
N ALA A 97 -9.27 -5.26 -9.99
CA ALA A 97 -7.88 -5.13 -10.45
C ALA A 97 -7.05 -5.89 -9.42
N PHE A 98 -6.05 -6.65 -9.84
CA PHE A 98 -5.15 -7.34 -8.92
C PHE A 98 -4.36 -6.28 -8.13
N ARG A 99 -4.90 -5.85 -6.99
CA ARG A 99 -4.32 -4.85 -6.07
C ARG A 99 -3.79 -5.61 -4.87
N VAL A 100 -2.50 -5.90 -4.86
CA VAL A 100 -1.88 -6.47 -3.65
C VAL A 100 -1.78 -5.35 -2.61
N LEU A 101 -2.72 -5.30 -1.68
CA LEU A 101 -2.56 -4.62 -0.39
C LEU A 101 -1.89 -5.60 0.57
N CYS A 102 -0.74 -5.22 1.10
CA CYS A 102 0.13 -6.05 1.92
C CYS A 102 -0.33 -6.07 3.39
N SER A 103 -1.44 -6.74 3.73
CA SER A 103 -1.69 -7.14 5.13
C SER A 103 -0.74 -8.28 5.52
N SER A 104 -0.20 -8.24 6.74
CA SER A 104 0.64 -9.32 7.29
C SER A 104 -0.07 -10.67 7.17
N ALA A 105 0.63 -11.65 6.60
CA ALA A 105 0.29 -13.05 6.39
C ALA A 105 -0.89 -13.60 7.24
N SER A 106 -2.12 -13.51 6.69
CA SER A 106 -3.16 -14.52 6.89
C SER A 106 -4.28 -14.34 5.87
N ALA A 107 -4.03 -14.72 4.60
CA ALA A 107 -5.04 -15.18 3.63
C ALA A 107 -4.39 -15.37 2.25
N CYS A 108 -3.68 -16.47 2.06
CA CYS A 108 -3.51 -17.02 0.72
C CYS A 108 -4.80 -17.80 0.36
N LEU A 109 -5.20 -17.70 -0.91
CA LEU A 109 -6.17 -18.55 -1.64
C LEU A 109 -7.65 -18.10 -1.65
N ASN A 110 -8.09 -17.59 -2.81
CA ASN A 110 -9.42 -17.91 -3.35
C ASN A 110 -9.23 -18.48 -4.76
N PRO A 111 -9.21 -19.81 -4.93
CA PRO A 111 -9.44 -20.46 -6.21
C PRO A 111 -10.94 -20.80 -6.27
N ASP A 112 -11.75 -19.96 -6.93
CA ASP A 112 -13.04 -20.45 -7.43
C ASP A 112 -13.47 -19.64 -8.66
N THR A 113 -12.99 -20.11 -9.80
CA THR A 113 -13.64 -19.90 -11.09
C THR A 113 -14.12 -21.25 -11.59
N THR A 114 -15.28 -21.70 -11.13
CA THR A 114 -16.07 -22.69 -11.88
C THR A 114 -16.67 -22.01 -13.10
N PRO A 115 -16.41 -22.47 -14.34
CA PRO A 115 -17.06 -21.92 -15.52
C PRO A 115 -18.54 -22.32 -15.53
N PRO A 116 -19.45 -21.44 -16.01
CA PRO A 116 -20.86 -21.80 -16.12
C PRO A 116 -21.05 -22.87 -17.19
N SER A 117 -21.95 -23.80 -16.86
CA SER A 117 -22.46 -24.92 -17.67
C SER A 117 -23.12 -24.48 -18.97
#